data_AF-A0A951BRK0-F1
#
_entry.id   AF-A0A951BRK0-F1
#
_cell.length_a   1.000
_cell.length_b   1.000
_cell.length_c   1.000
_cell.angle_alpha   90.00
_cell.angle_beta   90.00
_cell.angle_gamma   90.00
#
_symmetry.space_group_name_H-M   'P 1'
#
loop_
_entity.id
_entity.type
_entity.pdbx_description
1 polymer ?
#
loop_
_entity_poly.entity_id
_entity_poly.type
_entity_poly.pdbx_seq_one_letter_code
_entity_poly.pdbx_strand_id
1 'polypeptide(L)'
;MTAATPPVGVSLSADIEHRPDRRAPFRARVRWVDPATQRRQSKSEAFETEEAAVSWIEGLRRAALGGVDPTAATMKLADYGTAHMTLALRGLEAKTLDPYLSGWR
;
A
#
# COMPACT_ATOMS: atom_id res chain seq x y z
N MET A 1 -10.79 -23.21 -13.89
CA MET A 1 -10.48 -21.76 -13.93
C MET A 1 -11.16 -21.13 -12.74
N THR A 2 -10.40 -20.74 -11.71
CA THR A 2 -10.95 -19.96 -10.59
C THR A 2 -11.33 -18.58 -11.12
N ALA A 3 -12.58 -18.16 -10.91
CA ALA A 3 -13.03 -16.83 -11.29
C ALA A 3 -12.14 -15.77 -10.61
N ALA A 4 -11.63 -14.81 -11.38
CA ALA A 4 -10.86 -13.71 -10.82
C ALA A 4 -11.78 -12.85 -9.95
N THR A 5 -11.48 -12.77 -8.65
CA THR A 5 -12.20 -11.87 -7.75
C THR A 5 -11.85 -10.43 -8.15
N PRO A 6 -12.84 -9.58 -8.46
CA PRO A 6 -12.57 -8.19 -8.78
C PRO A 6 -11.94 -7.50 -7.56
N PRO A 7 -11.07 -6.49 -7.76
CA PRO A 7 -10.54 -5.71 -6.66
C PRO A 7 -11.70 -5.10 -5.85
N VAL A 8 -11.72 -5.35 -4.55
CA VAL A 8 -12.78 -4.89 -3.64
C VAL A 8 -12.28 -3.65 -2.93
N GLY A 9 -12.97 -2.52 -3.14
CA GLY A 9 -12.69 -1.30 -2.41
C GLY A 9 -12.98 -1.47 -0.92
N VAL A 10 -12.12 -0.91 -0.07
CA VAL A 10 -12.30 -0.98 1.40
C VAL A 10 -12.46 0.40 2.01
N SER A 11 -13.33 0.51 3.01
CA SER A 11 -13.49 1.74 3.79
C SER A 11 -12.43 1.83 4.89
N LEU A 12 -11.84 3.01 5.04
CA LEU A 12 -10.80 3.28 6.04
C LEU A 12 -11.34 4.14 7.18
N SER A 13 -11.14 3.68 8.42
CA SER A 13 -11.26 4.51 9.61
C SER A 13 -9.92 5.16 9.91
N ALA A 14 -9.87 6.49 10.08
CA ALA A 14 -8.62 7.22 10.25
C ALA A 14 -8.64 8.20 11.44
N ASP A 15 -7.48 8.42 12.05
CA ASP A 15 -7.24 9.44 13.08
C ASP A 15 -5.84 10.06 12.92
N ILE A 16 -5.67 11.28 13.44
CA ILE A 16 -4.38 11.97 13.56
C ILE A 16 -4.19 12.32 15.04
N GLU A 17 -3.08 11.86 15.60
CA GLU A 17 -2.69 12.12 16.98
C GLU A 17 -1.53 13.13 17.01
N HIS A 18 -1.69 14.24 17.72
CA HIS A 18 -0.66 15.27 17.88
C HIS A 18 0.23 14.99 19.11
N ARG A 19 1.55 14.91 18.89
CA ARG A 19 2.58 14.54 19.87
C ARG A 19 3.74 15.56 19.83
N PRO A 20 3.61 16.69 20.53
CA PRO A 20 4.53 17.82 20.39
C PRO A 20 5.98 17.49 20.76
N ASP A 21 6.22 16.49 21.61
CA ASP A 21 7.56 16.09 22.06
C ASP A 21 8.36 15.27 21.02
N ARG A 22 7.93 15.26 19.74
CA ARG A 22 8.52 14.44 18.68
C ARG A 22 8.88 15.30 17.46
N ARG A 23 9.96 14.92 16.76
CA ARG A 23 10.38 15.53 15.48
C ARG A 23 9.26 15.55 14.43
N ALA A 24 8.46 14.48 14.39
CA ALA A 24 7.29 14.36 13.53
C ALA A 24 6.06 14.22 14.45
N PRO A 25 5.43 15.34 14.86
CA PRO A 25 4.44 15.32 15.93
C PRO A 25 3.07 14.79 15.49
N PHE A 26 2.76 14.76 14.18
CA PHE A 26 1.46 14.33 13.69
C PHE A 26 1.49 12.86 13.28
N ARG A 27 0.99 11.97 14.14
CA ARG A 27 0.87 10.55 13.82
C ARG A 27 -0.48 10.26 13.17
N ALA A 28 -0.49 10.06 11.85
CA ALA A 28 -1.65 9.56 11.12
C ALA A 28 -1.80 8.05 11.31
N ARG A 29 -3.03 7.57 11.41
CA ARG A 29 -3.34 6.14 11.45
C ARG A 29 -4.59 5.83 10.65
N VAL A 30 -4.54 4.77 9.86
CA VAL A 30 -5.68 4.17 9.18
C VAL A 30 -5.93 2.76 9.68
N ARG A 31 -7.19 2.33 9.70
CA ARG A 31 -7.63 0.98 10.05
C ARG A 31 -8.69 0.52 9.06
N TRP A 32 -8.67 -0.76 8.72
CA TRP A 32 -9.67 -1.36 7.83
C TRP A 32 -9.84 -2.85 8.17
N VAL A 33 -10.85 -3.47 7.57
CA VAL A 33 -11.02 -4.93 7.59
C VAL A 33 -10.55 -5.44 6.24
N ASP A 34 -9.59 -6.36 6.25
CA ASP A 34 -9.16 -7.04 5.04
C ASP A 34 -10.27 -7.97 4.56
N PRO A 35 -10.81 -7.79 3.34
CA PRO A 35 -11.93 -8.59 2.84
C PRO A 35 -11.55 -10.07 2.62
N ALA A 36 -10.28 -10.38 2.37
CA ALA A 36 -9.81 -11.75 2.16
C ALA A 36 -9.69 -12.52 3.48
N THR A 37 -9.09 -11.90 4.49
CA THR A 37 -8.85 -12.56 5.79
C THR A 37 -9.92 -12.28 6.84
N GLN A 38 -10.79 -11.30 6.61
CA GLN A 38 -11.77 -10.77 7.57
C GLN A 38 -11.13 -10.24 8.87
N ARG A 39 -9.82 -9.95 8.84
CA ARG A 39 -9.07 -9.45 9.99
C ARG A 39 -8.95 -7.93 9.95
N ARG A 40 -8.99 -7.31 11.12
CA ARG A 40 -8.72 -5.89 11.27
C ARG A 40 -7.23 -5.61 11.07
N GLN A 41 -6.92 -4.71 10.15
CA GLN A 41 -5.57 -4.24 9.86
C GLN A 41 -5.43 -2.77 10.25
N SER A 42 -4.19 -2.33 10.45
CA SER A 42 -3.89 -0.93 10.74
C SER A 42 -2.52 -0.52 10.21
N LYS A 43 -2.41 0.71 9.72
CA LYS A 43 -1.15 1.34 9.33
C LYS A 43 -1.04 2.72 9.94
N SER A 44 0.15 3.10 10.39
CA SER A 44 0.39 4.44 10.95
C SER A 44 1.72 4.99 10.49
N GLU A 45 1.78 6.30 10.29
CA GLU A 45 2.97 7.03 9.90
C GLU A 45 3.00 8.40 10.58
N ALA A 46 4.19 8.94 10.81
CA ALA A 46 4.38 10.20 11.52
C ALA A 46 4.90 11.29 10.57
N PHE A 47 4.31 12.48 10.67
CA PHE A 47 4.58 13.62 9.81
C PHE A 47 4.98 14.85 10.61
N GLU A 48 5.75 15.73 9.98
CA GLU A 48 6.18 17.01 10.56
C GLU A 48 5.04 18.03 10.61
N THR A 49 4.08 17.94 9.68
CA THR A 49 2.91 18.84 9.58
C THR A 49 1.59 18.06 9.59
N GLU A 50 0.52 18.72 10.04
CA GLU A 50 -0.82 18.15 10.05
C GLU A 50 -1.33 17.94 8.63
N GLU A 51 -1.04 18.87 7.73
CA GLU A 51 -1.44 18.82 6.32
C GLU A 51 -0.83 17.61 5.61
N ALA A 52 0.42 17.25 5.92
CA ALA A 52 1.06 16.06 5.38
C ALA A 52 0.38 14.78 5.88
N ALA A 53 0.00 14.74 7.16
CA ALA A 53 -0.77 13.63 7.74
C ALA A 53 -2.15 13.48 7.08
N VAL A 54 -2.87 14.59 6.87
CA VAL A 54 -4.16 14.60 6.16
C VAL A 54 -4.00 14.13 4.71
N SER A 55 -3.02 14.67 3.97
CA SER A 55 -2.76 14.30 2.58
C SER A 55 -2.46 12.81 2.43
N TRP A 56 -1.68 12.24 3.36
CA TRP A 56 -1.39 10.80 3.38
C TRP A 56 -2.66 9.95 3.61
N ILE A 57 -3.53 10.34 4.55
CA ILE A 57 -4.82 9.67 4.77
C ILE A 57 -5.70 9.73 3.51
N GLU A 58 -5.81 10.90 2.87
CA GLU A 58 -6.62 11.07 1.66
C GLU A 58 -6.06 10.31 0.46
N GLY A 59 -4.74 10.19 0.35
CA GLY A 59 -4.09 9.31 -0.63
C GLY A 59 -4.48 7.84 -0.42
N LEU A 60 -4.40 7.36 0.82
CA LEU A 60 -4.78 6.00 1.17
C LEU A 60 -6.28 5.73 0.96
N ARG A 61 -7.16 6.67 1.29
CA ARG A 61 -8.61 6.56 1.02
C ARG A 61 -8.90 6.40 -0.46
N ARG A 62 -8.28 7.22 -1.32
CA ARG A 62 -8.44 7.12 -2.78
C ARG A 62 -7.93 5.78 -3.33
N ALA A 63 -6.77 5.33 -2.88
CA ALA A 63 -6.21 4.03 -3.27
C ALA A 63 -7.12 2.86 -2.83
N ALA A 64 -7.57 2.89 -1.58
CA ALA A 64 -8.44 1.87 -1.01
C ALA A 64 -9.80 1.79 -1.70
N LEU A 65 -10.38 2.93 -2.11
CA LEU A 65 -11.61 2.96 -2.90
C LEU A 65 -11.43 2.33 -4.29
N GLY A 66 -10.24 2.48 -4.88
CA GLY A 66 -9.85 1.80 -6.13
C GLY A 66 -9.53 0.31 -5.98
N GLY A 67 -9.64 -0.25 -4.76
CA GLY A 67 -9.33 -1.65 -4.48
C GLY A 67 -7.83 -1.96 -4.36
N VAL A 68 -7.00 -0.94 -4.17
CA VAL A 68 -5.58 -1.10 -3.83
C VAL A 68 -5.45 -1.32 -2.33
N ASP A 69 -4.72 -2.35 -1.91
CA ASP A 69 -4.41 -2.58 -0.50
C ASP A 69 -3.67 -1.35 0.08
N PRO A 70 -4.16 -0.73 1.18
CA PRO A 70 -3.49 0.39 1.84
C PRO A 70 -2.03 0.12 2.21
N THR A 71 -1.67 -1.14 2.47
CA THR A 71 -0.28 -1.55 2.76
C THR A 71 0.61 -1.42 1.53
N ALA A 72 0.12 -1.86 0.36
CA ALA A 72 0.82 -1.80 -0.92
C ALA A 72 0.90 -0.36 -1.46
N ALA A 73 -0.15 0.45 -1.25
CA ALA A 73 -0.20 1.85 -1.71
C ALA A 73 0.92 2.74 -1.15
N THR A 74 1.54 2.33 -0.04
CA THR A 74 2.63 3.04 0.65
C THR A 74 3.90 2.19 0.72
N MET A 75 3.96 1.08 -0.02
CA MET A 75 5.16 0.27 -0.17
C MET A 75 6.13 0.99 -1.10
N LYS A 76 7.44 0.89 -0.85
CA LYS A 76 8.42 1.41 -1.81
C LYS A 76 8.30 0.63 -3.11
N LEU A 77 8.50 1.30 -4.24
CA LEU A 77 8.43 0.66 -5.55
C LEU A 77 9.36 -0.56 -5.66
N ALA A 78 10.57 -0.47 -5.12
CA ALA A 78 11.53 -1.57 -5.07
C ALA A 78 11.01 -2.80 -4.30
N ASP A 79 10.39 -2.58 -3.13
CA ASP A 79 9.81 -3.64 -2.30
C ASP A 79 8.61 -4.27 -3.01
N TYR A 80 7.77 -3.45 -3.65
CA TYR A 80 6.62 -3.89 -4.42
C TYR A 80 7.04 -4.81 -5.56
N GLY A 81 7.97 -4.38 -6.42
CA GLY A 81 8.38 -5.24 -7.52
C GLY A 81 9.16 -6.46 -7.04
N THR A 82 9.90 -6.41 -5.93
CA THR A 82 10.50 -7.62 -5.35
C THR A 82 9.43 -8.64 -4.94
N ALA A 83 8.36 -8.20 -4.28
CA ALA A 83 7.26 -9.08 -3.85
C ALA A 83 6.45 -9.65 -5.04
N HIS A 84 6.36 -8.92 -6.15
CA HIS A 84 5.51 -9.27 -7.29
C HIS A 84 6.27 -9.71 -8.55
N MET A 85 7.62 -9.76 -8.52
CA MET A 85 8.43 -10.07 -9.70
C MET A 85 8.09 -11.43 -10.31
N THR A 86 7.81 -12.43 -9.47
CA THR A 86 7.40 -13.76 -9.93
C THR A 86 6.15 -13.71 -10.81
N LEU A 87 5.21 -12.81 -10.52
CA LEU A 87 4.03 -12.62 -11.36
C LEU A 87 4.38 -11.92 -12.68
N ALA A 88 5.24 -10.90 -12.63
CA ALA A 88 5.67 -10.16 -13.81
C ALA A 88 6.46 -11.02 -14.81
N LEU A 89 7.26 -11.98 -14.31
CA LEU A 89 8.05 -12.91 -15.13
C LEU A 89 7.23 -14.09 -15.66
N ARG A 90 6.00 -14.28 -15.19
CA ARG A 90 5.19 -15.45 -15.53
C ARG A 90 4.86 -15.47 -17.02
N GLY A 91 5.22 -16.57 -17.68
CA GLY A 91 4.95 -16.77 -19.11
C GLY A 91 6.00 -16.15 -20.05
N LEU A 92 7.05 -15.51 -19.50
CA LEU A 92 8.20 -15.10 -20.29
C LEU A 92 9.07 -16.30 -20.64
N GLU A 93 9.61 -16.32 -21.86
CA GLU A 93 10.65 -17.28 -22.23
C GLU A 93 11.94 -17.01 -21.44
N ALA A 94 12.73 -18.07 -21.18
CA ALA A 94 13.95 -17.97 -20.39
C ALA A 94 14.93 -16.90 -20.92
N LYS A 95 15.07 -16.77 -22.25
CA LYS A 95 15.93 -15.76 -22.90
C LYS A 95 15.49 -14.32 -22.66
N THR A 96 14.24 -14.11 -22.24
CA THR A 96 13.63 -12.80 -22.00
C THR A 96 13.74 -12.37 -20.54
N LEU A 97 14.06 -13.29 -19.62
CA LEU A 97 14.17 -13.01 -18.20
C LEU A 97 15.30 -12.02 -17.88
N ASP A 98 16.50 -12.28 -18.39
CA ASP A 98 17.68 -11.45 -18.10
C ASP A 98 17.53 -9.99 -18.59
N PRO A 99 17.10 -9.73 -19.84
CA PRO A 99 16.81 -8.37 -20.29
C PRO A 99 15.74 -7.68 -19.44
N TYR A 100 14.65 -8.40 -19.08
CA TYR A 100 13.58 -7.83 -18.27
C TYR A 100 14.05 -7.45 -16.86
N LEU A 101 14.80 -8.33 -16.21
CA LEU A 101 15.34 -8.10 -14.87
C LEU A 101 16.38 -6.97 -14.85
N SER A 102 17.11 -6.76 -15.94
CA SER A 102 18.09 -5.67 -16.04
C SER A 102 17.45 -4.28 -15.95
N GLY A 103 16.22 -4.12 -16.44
CA GLY A 103 15.46 -2.86 -16.35
C GLY A 103 14.84 -2.56 -14.98
N TRP A 104 14.84 -3.55 -14.08
CA TRP A 104 14.30 -3.40 -12.72
C TRP A 104 15.38 -3.14 -11.66
N ARG A 105 16.67 -3.36 -12.00
CA ARG A 105 17.80 -3.19 -11.08
C ARG A 105 18.02 -1.73 -10.65
#